data_AF-A0AAD6TBB8-F1
#
_entry.id   AF-A0AAD6TBB8-F1
#
_cell.length_a   1.000
_cell.length_b   1.000
_cell.length_c   1.000
_cell.angle_alpha   90.00
_cell.angle_beta   90.00
_cell.angle_gamma   90.00
#
_symmetry.space_group_name_H-M   'P 1'
#
loop_
_entity.id
_entity.type
_entity.pdbx_description
1 polymer ?
#
loop_
_entity_poly.entity_id
_entity_poly.type
_entity_poly.pdbx_seq_one_letter_code
_entity_poly.pdbx_strand_id
1 'polypeptide(L)'
;MTKFTLTQAHVASILDPVGKGDWSSFVSAIDPNVRWVIASEKQDSQRMTGVYNLASWNEQVRTPLAAKLKNQEIKMSVSSFDVVGNKAIVQAYGEAVQLNGKPYNNYYAWFFTFSEDTGKVVEIREYLDTALVHEVNTTN
;
A
#
# COMPACT_ATOMS: atom_id res chain seq x y z
N MET A 1 -12.82 28.68 -4.13
CA MET A 1 -13.07 27.41 -3.40
C MET A 1 -11.90 27.22 -2.46
N THR A 2 -12.14 26.78 -1.22
CA THR A 2 -11.07 26.50 -0.26
C THR A 2 -10.38 25.20 -0.67
N LYS A 3 -9.05 25.22 -0.79
CA LYS A 3 -8.26 24.03 -1.09
C LYS A 3 -8.29 23.04 0.08
N PHE A 4 -8.27 21.75 -0.24
CA PHE A 4 -8.11 20.68 0.74
C PHE A 4 -6.81 20.87 1.52
N THR A 5 -6.89 20.67 2.83
CA THR A 5 -5.74 20.66 3.73
C THR A 5 -5.70 19.32 4.42
N LEU A 6 -4.58 18.60 4.28
CA LEU A 6 -4.39 17.31 4.91
C LEU A 6 -4.27 17.48 6.42
N THR A 7 -4.94 16.62 7.18
CA THR A 7 -4.87 16.59 8.65
C THR A 7 -4.56 15.18 9.13
N GLN A 8 -4.04 15.07 10.36
CA GLN A 8 -3.84 13.76 11.00
C GLN A 8 -5.16 13.00 11.15
N ALA A 9 -6.25 13.70 11.47
CA ALA A 9 -7.58 13.08 11.58
C ALA A 9 -8.05 12.48 10.25
N HIS A 10 -7.77 13.14 9.12
CA HIS A 10 -8.08 12.59 7.80
C HIS A 10 -7.29 11.31 7.52
N VAL A 11 -5.97 11.32 7.79
CA VAL A 11 -5.12 10.13 7.60
C VAL A 11 -5.57 8.97 8.50
N ALA A 12 -5.86 9.23 9.77
CA ALA A 12 -6.40 8.22 10.68
C ALA A 12 -7.74 7.65 10.16
N SER A 13 -8.64 8.51 9.68
CA SER A 13 -9.96 8.07 9.19
C SER A 13 -9.88 7.07 8.01
N ILE A 14 -8.83 7.15 7.19
CA ILE A 14 -8.64 6.23 6.05
C ILE A 14 -7.79 5.01 6.40
N LEU A 15 -6.93 5.08 7.43
CA LEU A 15 -5.99 4.01 7.82
C LEU A 15 -6.45 3.15 8.99
N ASP A 16 -7.16 3.71 9.98
CA ASP A 16 -7.63 2.95 11.15
C ASP A 16 -8.52 1.74 10.77
N PRO A 17 -9.39 1.82 9.75
CA PRO A 17 -10.17 0.66 9.31
C PRO A 17 -9.31 -0.46 8.72
N VAL A 18 -8.15 -0.15 8.12
CA VAL A 18 -7.26 -1.14 7.49
C VAL A 18 -6.75 -2.14 8.51
N GLY A 19 -6.46 -1.68 9.74
CA GLY A 19 -6.09 -2.53 10.88
C GLY A 19 -7.12 -3.59 11.27
N LYS A 20 -8.37 -3.38 10.83
CA LYS A 20 -9.52 -4.25 11.08
C LYS A 20 -9.92 -5.06 9.85
N GLY A 21 -9.11 -5.02 8.79
CA GLY A 21 -9.37 -5.68 7.51
C GLY A 21 -10.30 -4.91 6.57
N ASP A 22 -10.77 -3.71 6.95
CA ASP A 22 -11.60 -2.86 6.09
C ASP A 22 -10.74 -1.88 5.29
N TRP A 23 -10.56 -2.18 4.01
CA TRP A 23 -9.78 -1.39 3.07
C TRP A 23 -10.58 -0.33 2.32
N SER A 24 -11.91 -0.29 2.49
CA SER A 24 -12.81 0.51 1.65
C SER A 24 -12.51 2.01 1.70
N SER A 25 -12.22 2.53 2.90
CA SER A 25 -11.92 3.94 3.13
C SER A 25 -10.58 4.35 2.50
N PHE A 26 -9.55 3.50 2.65
CA PHE A 26 -8.25 3.73 2.03
C PHE A 26 -8.33 3.69 0.51
N VAL A 27 -8.93 2.64 -0.07
CA VAL A 27 -9.06 2.50 -1.53
C VAL A 27 -9.87 3.67 -2.12
N SER A 28 -10.94 4.08 -1.43
CA SER A 28 -11.75 5.22 -1.86
C SER A 28 -10.98 6.54 -1.80
N ALA A 29 -9.96 6.67 -0.96
CA ALA A 29 -9.13 7.88 -0.86
C ALA A 29 -8.08 7.99 -1.97
N ILE A 30 -7.80 6.91 -2.71
CA ILE A 30 -6.80 6.89 -3.78
C ILE A 30 -7.39 7.42 -5.09
N ASP A 31 -6.64 8.27 -5.80
CA ASP A 31 -6.99 8.68 -7.15
C ASP A 31 -6.87 7.50 -8.12
N PRO A 32 -7.83 7.24 -9.03
CA PRO A 32 -7.71 6.15 -10.00
C PRO A 32 -6.43 6.20 -10.85
N ASN A 33 -5.91 7.40 -11.11
CA ASN A 33 -4.67 7.66 -11.85
C ASN A 33 -3.47 7.91 -10.93
N VAL A 34 -3.54 7.49 -9.65
CA VAL A 34 -2.42 7.57 -8.70
C VAL A 34 -1.12 7.11 -9.36
N ARG A 35 -0.02 7.79 -9.05
CA ARG A 35 1.31 7.29 -9.39
C ARG A 35 1.85 6.48 -8.21
N TRP A 36 1.70 5.16 -8.25
CA TRP A 36 2.13 4.26 -7.19
C TRP A 36 3.45 3.58 -7.55
N VAL A 37 4.54 3.96 -6.89
CA VAL A 37 5.85 3.33 -7.03
C VAL A 37 6.07 2.32 -5.92
N ILE A 38 6.41 1.09 -6.29
CA ILE A 38 6.80 0.05 -5.33
C ILE A 38 8.30 -0.17 -5.42
N ALA A 39 9.02 0.26 -4.38
CA ALA A 39 10.47 0.24 -4.17
C ALA A 39 11.31 0.95 -5.26
N SER A 40 11.20 0.51 -6.51
CA SER A 40 11.90 0.99 -7.71
C SER A 40 10.92 1.26 -8.84
N GLU A 41 11.22 2.24 -9.69
CA GLU A 41 10.45 2.49 -10.92
C GLU A 41 10.71 1.45 -12.01
N LYS A 42 11.84 0.73 -11.92
CA LYS A 42 12.14 -0.36 -12.84
C LYS A 42 11.19 -1.52 -12.55
N GLN A 43 10.47 -1.95 -13.58
CA GLN A 43 9.56 -3.07 -13.47
C GLN A 43 10.32 -4.39 -13.29
N ASP A 44 9.90 -5.16 -12.29
CA ASP A 44 10.33 -6.54 -12.05
C ASP A 44 9.12 -7.31 -11.53
N SER A 45 8.56 -8.21 -12.33
CA SER A 45 7.36 -8.97 -11.97
C SER A 45 7.58 -9.96 -10.83
N GLN A 46 8.82 -10.45 -10.64
CA GLN A 46 9.13 -11.35 -9.53
C GLN A 46 9.19 -10.60 -8.20
N ARG A 47 9.61 -9.34 -8.21
CA ARG A 47 9.64 -8.46 -7.02
C ARG A 47 8.43 -7.54 -6.90
N MET A 48 7.58 -7.52 -7.92
CA MET A 48 6.44 -6.59 -8.07
C MET A 48 6.84 -5.12 -7.91
N THR A 49 8.06 -4.77 -8.32
CA THR A 49 8.50 -3.37 -8.37
C THR A 49 8.02 -2.73 -9.67
N GLY A 50 7.86 -1.41 -9.66
CA GLY A 50 7.43 -0.65 -10.84
C GLY A 50 6.61 0.57 -10.46
N VAL A 51 5.96 1.15 -11.48
CA VAL A 51 5.02 2.26 -11.35
C VAL A 51 3.65 1.81 -11.83
N TYR A 52 2.63 2.01 -10.99
CA TYR A 52 1.28 1.53 -11.21
C TYR A 52 0.25 2.65 -10.99
N ASN A 53 -0.90 2.52 -11.62
CA ASN A 53 -2.12 3.22 -11.19
C ASN A 53 -2.98 2.25 -10.35
N LEU A 54 -4.13 2.70 -9.86
CA LEU A 54 -4.93 1.87 -8.94
C LEU A 54 -5.39 0.56 -9.60
N ALA A 55 -5.77 0.61 -10.87
CA ALA A 55 -6.21 -0.57 -11.62
C ALA A 55 -5.06 -1.55 -11.87
N SER A 56 -3.92 -1.07 -12.40
CA SER A 56 -2.78 -1.94 -12.70
C SER A 56 -2.09 -2.46 -11.45
N TRP A 57 -2.09 -1.70 -10.35
CA TRP A 57 -1.65 -2.18 -9.04
C TRP A 57 -2.53 -3.35 -8.57
N ASN A 58 -3.86 -3.21 -8.66
CA ASN A 58 -4.76 -4.27 -8.22
C ASN A 58 -4.59 -5.55 -9.06
N GLU A 59 -4.44 -5.42 -10.37
CA GLU A 59 -4.27 -6.54 -11.31
C GLU A 59 -2.90 -7.21 -11.22
N GLN A 60 -1.82 -6.44 -11.14
CA GLN A 60 -0.46 -6.95 -11.29
C GLN A 60 0.26 -7.18 -9.95
N VAL A 61 -0.21 -6.58 -8.87
CA VAL A 61 0.42 -6.67 -7.55
C VAL A 61 -0.52 -7.29 -6.53
N ARG A 62 -1.65 -6.64 -6.22
CA ARG A 62 -2.55 -7.06 -5.13
C ARG A 62 -3.12 -8.46 -5.35
N THR A 63 -3.75 -8.67 -6.50
CA THR A 63 -4.43 -9.94 -6.81
C THR A 63 -3.46 -11.11 -6.90
N PRO A 64 -2.31 -10.99 -7.64
CA PRO A 64 -1.36 -12.09 -7.73
C PRO A 64 -0.68 -12.40 -6.40
N LEU A 65 -0.34 -11.39 -5.59
CA LEU A 65 0.25 -11.62 -4.26
C LEU A 65 -0.75 -12.30 -3.33
N ALA A 66 -2.00 -11.83 -3.29
CA ALA A 66 -3.07 -12.45 -2.48
C ALA A 66 -3.28 -13.93 -2.85
N ALA A 67 -3.25 -14.28 -4.14
CA ALA A 67 -3.41 -15.66 -4.60
C ALA A 67 -2.29 -16.61 -4.09
N LYS A 68 -1.19 -16.08 -3.54
CA LYS A 68 -0.06 -16.81 -2.96
C LYS A 68 -0.11 -16.89 -1.43
N LEU A 69 -1.22 -16.50 -0.81
CA LEU A 69 -1.39 -16.48 0.64
C LEU A 69 -2.59 -17.34 1.06
N LYS A 70 -2.49 -18.07 2.18
CA LYS A 70 -3.50 -19.04 2.63
C LYS A 70 -4.91 -18.47 2.81
N ASN A 71 -5.01 -17.20 3.22
CA ASN A 71 -6.28 -16.50 3.43
C ASN A 71 -6.56 -15.46 2.34
N GLN A 72 -5.75 -15.41 1.30
CA GLN A 72 -5.82 -14.39 0.24
C GLN A 72 -5.80 -12.94 0.73
N GLU A 73 -5.19 -12.71 1.88
CA GLU A 73 -5.12 -11.41 2.52
C GLU A 73 -3.77 -11.20 3.21
N ILE A 74 -3.43 -9.93 3.37
CA ILE A 74 -2.37 -9.48 4.28
C ILE A 74 -3.07 -8.71 5.39
N LYS A 75 -2.90 -9.17 6.63
CA LYS A 75 -3.37 -8.44 7.79
C LYS A 75 -2.41 -7.28 8.04
N MET A 76 -2.87 -6.08 7.73
CA MET A 76 -2.08 -4.86 7.89
C MET A 76 -2.33 -4.20 9.24
N SER A 77 -1.28 -3.62 9.82
CA SER A 77 -1.33 -2.80 11.03
C SER A 77 -0.50 -1.54 10.80
N VAL A 78 -1.10 -0.36 11.03
CA VAL A 78 -0.36 0.91 11.00
C VAL A 78 0.30 1.12 12.35
N SER A 79 1.63 1.26 12.33
CA SER A 79 2.44 1.43 13.55
C SER A 79 2.53 2.90 13.95
N SER A 80 2.72 3.78 12.97
CA SER A 80 2.77 5.23 13.18
C SER A 80 2.57 5.96 11.85
N PHE A 81 2.20 7.24 11.92
CA PHE A 81 2.28 8.12 10.77
C PHE A 81 2.52 9.58 11.18
N ASP A 82 3.09 10.35 10.26
CA ASP A 82 3.30 11.78 10.37
C ASP A 82 2.66 12.51 9.18
N VAL A 83 2.16 13.72 9.42
CA VAL A 83 1.63 14.61 8.37
C VAL A 83 2.56 15.80 8.22
N VAL A 84 3.04 16.01 6.99
CA VAL A 84 3.93 17.12 6.63
C VAL A 84 3.39 17.80 5.37
N GLY A 85 2.79 18.98 5.53
CA GLY A 85 2.11 19.67 4.43
C GLY A 85 0.97 18.82 3.87
N ASN A 86 1.00 18.52 2.57
CA ASN A 86 0.05 17.65 1.88
C ASN A 86 0.52 16.18 1.79
N LYS A 87 1.50 15.77 2.59
CA LYS A 87 2.04 14.41 2.59
C LYS A 87 1.76 13.70 3.91
N ALA A 88 1.54 12.39 3.84
CA ALA A 88 1.54 11.50 5.00
C ALA A 88 2.67 10.46 4.85
N ILE A 89 3.46 10.27 5.90
CA ILE A 89 4.50 9.24 5.97
C ILE A 89 4.01 8.20 6.96
N VAL A 90 3.85 6.96 6.52
CA VAL A 90 3.19 5.90 7.27
C VAL A 90 4.15 4.72 7.41
N GLN A 91 4.31 4.23 8.63
CA GLN A 91 4.93 2.95 8.90
C GLN A 91 3.85 1.92 9.17
N ALA A 92 3.91 0.79 8.49
CA ALA A 92 2.97 -0.29 8.65
C ALA A 92 3.67 -1.65 8.65
N TYR A 93 2.97 -2.65 9.18
CA TYR A 93 3.42 -4.03 9.26
C TYR A 93 2.32 -4.93 8.72
N GLY A 94 2.70 -5.83 7.80
CA GLY A 94 1.79 -6.79 7.18
C GLY A 94 2.13 -8.21 7.57
N GLU A 95 1.12 -8.97 7.95
CA GLU A 95 1.23 -10.37 8.36
C GLU A 95 0.39 -11.25 7.45
N ALA A 96 1.00 -12.31 6.92
CA ALA A 96 0.29 -13.36 6.20
C ALA A 96 1.07 -14.68 6.26
N VAL A 97 0.45 -15.74 5.75
CA VAL A 97 1.07 -17.06 5.61
C VAL A 97 1.02 -17.47 4.15
N GLN A 98 2.17 -17.80 3.59
CA GLN A 98 2.34 -18.33 2.24
C GLN A 98 1.67 -19.71 2.09
N LEU A 99 1.38 -20.16 0.86
CA LEU A 99 0.76 -21.48 0.63
C LEU A 99 1.64 -22.63 1.12
N ASN A 100 2.97 -22.57 0.94
CA ASN A 100 3.96 -23.48 1.52
C ASN A 100 4.05 -23.45 3.07
N GLY A 101 3.32 -22.56 3.75
CA GLY A 101 3.30 -22.46 5.21
C GLY A 101 4.36 -21.54 5.84
N LYS A 102 5.27 -20.95 5.05
CA LYS A 102 6.20 -19.94 5.54
C LYS A 102 5.48 -18.61 5.84
N PRO A 103 6.01 -17.79 6.76
CA PRO A 103 5.46 -16.45 7.00
C PRO A 103 5.71 -15.51 5.82
N TYR A 104 4.79 -14.56 5.62
CA TYR A 104 4.99 -13.35 4.84
C TYR A 104 4.76 -12.17 5.78
N ASN A 105 5.81 -11.80 6.50
CA ASN A 105 5.78 -10.73 7.50
C ASN A 105 6.64 -9.57 6.98
N ASN A 106 6.00 -8.54 6.44
CA ASN A 106 6.68 -7.45 5.74
C ASN A 106 6.49 -6.11 6.46
N TYR A 107 7.52 -5.28 6.44
CA TYR A 107 7.46 -3.91 6.97
C TYR A 107 7.35 -2.93 5.81
N TYR A 108 6.47 -1.96 5.96
CA TYR A 108 6.15 -1.00 4.92
C TYR A 108 6.46 0.41 5.40
N ALA A 109 7.04 1.20 4.51
CA ALA A 109 7.02 2.66 4.61
C ALA A 109 6.28 3.20 3.39
N TRP A 110 5.15 3.85 3.62
CA TRP A 110 4.37 4.50 2.58
C TRP A 110 4.45 6.01 2.71
N PHE A 111 4.71 6.67 1.59
CA PHE A 111 4.70 8.12 1.47
C PHE A 111 3.54 8.47 0.53
N PHE A 112 2.48 9.04 1.10
CA PHE A 112 1.31 9.48 0.37
C PHE A 112 1.43 10.96 0.07
N THR A 113 1.13 11.36 -1.16
CA THR A 113 0.93 12.77 -1.53
C THR A 113 -0.52 12.99 -1.88
N PHE A 114 -1.14 13.98 -1.24
CA PHE A 114 -2.56 14.31 -1.43
C PHE A 114 -2.72 15.52 -2.34
N SER A 115 -3.74 15.48 -3.20
CA SER A 115 -4.16 16.62 -4.01
C SER A 115 -4.84 17.67 -3.15
N GLU A 116 -4.42 18.93 -3.29
CA GLU A 116 -5.09 20.07 -2.66
C GLU A 116 -6.46 20.37 -3.29
N ASP A 117 -6.72 19.89 -4.51
CA ASP A 117 -7.98 20.18 -5.21
C ASP A 117 -9.05 19.13 -4.89
N THR A 118 -8.65 17.86 -4.78
CA THR A 118 -9.59 16.74 -4.61
C THR A 118 -9.52 16.07 -3.25
N GLY A 119 -8.43 16.28 -2.49
CA GLY A 119 -8.14 15.53 -1.26
C GLY A 119 -7.82 14.06 -1.47
N LYS A 120 -7.64 13.60 -2.72
CA LYS A 120 -7.26 12.22 -3.03
C LYS A 120 -5.75 12.01 -2.96
N VAL A 121 -5.32 10.79 -2.68
CA VAL A 121 -3.92 10.36 -2.80
C VAL A 121 -3.57 10.24 -4.28
N VAL A 122 -2.68 11.10 -4.76
CA VAL A 122 -2.26 11.17 -6.17
C VAL A 122 -0.89 10.56 -6.42
N GLU A 123 -0.09 10.35 -5.37
CA GLU A 123 1.17 9.62 -5.44
C GLU A 123 1.36 8.77 -4.20
N ILE A 124 1.84 7.54 -4.40
CA ILE A 124 2.27 6.63 -3.35
C ILE A 124 3.69 6.21 -3.66
N ARG A 125 4.64 6.46 -2.76
CA ARG A 125 5.96 5.81 -2.77
C ARG A 125 5.99 4.79 -1.65
N GLU A 126 6.11 3.53 -2.04
CA GLU A 126 6.11 2.38 -1.15
C GLU A 126 7.51 1.77 -1.06
N TYR A 127 7.96 1.49 0.16
CA TYR A 127 9.14 0.70 0.45
C TYR A 127 8.73 -0.50 1.29
N LEU A 128 9.26 -1.66 0.94
CA LEU A 128 9.03 -2.95 1.59
C LEU A 128 10.20 -3.89 1.33
N ASP A 129 10.22 -5.04 1.99
CA ASP A 129 11.16 -6.12 1.68
C ASP A 129 10.80 -6.79 0.34
N THR A 130 11.48 -6.37 -0.72
CA THR A 130 11.31 -6.94 -2.07
C THR A 130 11.92 -8.34 -2.23
N ALA A 131 12.86 -8.74 -1.35
CA ALA A 131 13.37 -10.10 -1.35
C ALA A 131 12.31 -11.07 -0.81
N LEU A 132 11.53 -10.65 0.18
CA LEU A 132 10.39 -11.41 0.68
C LEU A 132 9.28 -11.54 -0.38
N VAL A 133 8.99 -10.47 -1.13
CA VAL A 133 8.05 -10.56 -2.28
C VAL A 133 8.56 -11.54 -3.34
N HIS A 134 9.85 -11.49 -3.65
CA HIS A 134 10.47 -12.43 -4.57
C HIS A 134 10.37 -13.88 -4.09
N GLU A 135 10.60 -14.14 -2.80
CA GLU A 135 10.42 -15.46 -2.21
C GLU A 135 8.99 -15.97 -2.42
N VAL A 136 7.99 -15.14 -2.10
CA VAL A 136 6.57 -15.49 -2.33
C VAL A 136 6.28 -15.74 -3.79
N ASN A 137 6.90 -15.04 -4.73
CA ASN A 137 6.60 -15.27 -6.15
C ASN A 137 7.32 -16.49 -6.74
N THR A 138 8.37 -17.00 -6.10
CA THR A 138 9.25 -18.04 -6.67
C THR A 138 9.26 -19.36 -5.91
N THR A 139 8.82 -19.38 -4.65
CA THR A 139 8.91 -20.56 -3.78
C THR A 139 7.62 -20.93 -3.05
N ASN A 140 6.50 -20.27 -3.40
CA ASN A 140 5.20 -20.39 -2.72
C ASN A 140 4.56 -21.77 -2.71
#